data_AF-A0A3N5S7P5-F1
#
_entry.id   AF-A0A3N5S7P5-F1
#
_cell.length_a   1.000
_cell.length_b   1.000
_cell.length_c   1.000
_cell.angle_alpha   90.00
_cell.angle_beta   90.00
_cell.angle_gamma   90.00
#
_symmetry.space_group_name_H-M   'P 1'
#
loop_
_entity.id
_entity.type
_entity.pdbx_description
1 polymer ?
#
loop_
_entity_poly.entity_id
_entity_poly.type
_entity_poly.pdbx_seq_one_letter_code
_entity_poly.pdbx_strand_id
1 'polypeptide(L)'
;MSAARKKRTPEEASGKYHKDTFDKISDKKREKIIKISTVEFAEKGFNGANVNVIANKSGISIGSMYNYFSSKEHLFLTVVDEGYKLLEEAFAGADLANGDIFQKLETIIRVAQKHSRSHPQFV
;
A
#
# COMPACT_ATOMS: atom_id res chain seq x y z
N MET A 1 -21.21 3.63 -25.68
CA MET A 1 -19.86 3.10 -26.00
C MET A 1 -19.39 2.27 -24.82
N SER A 2 -19.33 0.95 -24.98
CA SER A 2 -19.02 -0.01 -23.92
C SER A 2 -17.51 0.00 -23.66
N ALA A 3 -17.10 0.43 -22.46
CA ALA A 3 -15.72 0.27 -22.02
C ALA A 3 -15.47 -1.22 -21.81
N ALA A 4 -14.68 -1.82 -22.71
CA ALA A 4 -14.27 -3.22 -22.61
C ALA A 4 -13.61 -3.45 -21.23
N ARG A 5 -14.20 -4.32 -20.41
CA ARG A 5 -13.60 -4.80 -19.16
C ARG A 5 -12.27 -5.48 -19.53
N LYS A 6 -11.15 -4.80 -19.27
CA LYS A 6 -9.80 -5.35 -19.44
C LYS A 6 -9.71 -6.61 -18.57
N LYS A 7 -9.39 -7.76 -19.19
CA LYS A 7 -9.23 -9.04 -18.46
C LYS A 7 -8.09 -8.86 -17.45
N ARG A 8 -8.35 -9.23 -16.19
CA ARG A 8 -7.35 -9.20 -15.12
C ARG A 8 -6.18 -10.13 -15.46
N THR A 9 -4.97 -9.69 -15.13
CA THR A 9 -3.73 -10.49 -15.21
C THR A 9 -3.71 -11.57 -14.12
N PRO A 10 -2.92 -12.65 -14.29
CA PRO A 10 -2.79 -13.70 -13.26
C PRO A 10 -2.34 -13.16 -11.90
N GLU A 11 -1.49 -12.12 -11.87
CA GLU A 11 -1.06 -11.48 -10.61
C GLU A 11 -2.22 -10.73 -9.92
N GLU A 12 -3.06 -10.00 -10.68
CA GLU A 12 -4.23 -9.31 -10.15
C GLU A 12 -5.32 -10.25 -9.60
N ALA A 13 -5.33 -11.51 -10.04
CA ALA A 13 -6.26 -12.53 -9.55
C ALA A 13 -5.83 -13.13 -8.20
N SER A 14 -4.54 -13.05 -7.86
CA SER A 14 -3.98 -13.54 -6.59
C SER A 14 -3.90 -12.47 -5.50
N GLY A 15 -4.41 -11.25 -5.76
CA GLY A 15 -4.29 -10.10 -4.85
C GLY A 15 -2.90 -9.44 -4.87
N LYS A 16 -2.04 -9.84 -5.81
CA LYS A 16 -0.66 -9.36 -5.91
C LYS A 16 -0.53 -8.35 -7.05
N TYR A 17 -0.17 -7.11 -6.73
CA TYR A 17 -0.08 -6.01 -7.70
C TYR A 17 1.35 -5.69 -8.14
N HIS A 18 2.30 -6.58 -7.84
CA HIS A 18 3.70 -6.46 -8.20
C HIS A 18 4.26 -7.77 -8.74
N LYS A 19 5.30 -7.66 -9.56
CA LYS A 19 6.00 -8.80 -10.16
C LYS A 19 6.89 -9.47 -9.11
N ASP A 20 7.19 -10.76 -9.29
CA ASP A 20 8.05 -11.53 -8.38
C ASP A 20 9.47 -10.96 -8.19
N THR A 21 9.93 -10.17 -9.16
CA THR A 21 11.20 -9.42 -9.07
C THR A 21 11.22 -8.43 -7.90
N PHE A 22 10.06 -7.93 -7.48
CA PHE A 22 9.92 -7.04 -6.33
C PHE A 22 10.02 -7.79 -4.99
N ASP A 23 9.63 -9.06 -4.92
CA ASP A 23 9.80 -9.86 -3.69
C ASP A 23 11.24 -10.35 -3.51
N LYS A 24 12.01 -10.41 -4.59
CA LYS A 24 13.40 -10.89 -4.58
C LYS A 24 14.42 -9.82 -4.17
N ILE A 25 14.01 -8.56 -4.04
CA ILE A 25 14.89 -7.49 -3.54
C ILE A 25 14.87 -7.45 -2.01
N SER A 26 15.90 -6.85 -1.41
CA SER A 26 15.99 -6.76 0.06
C SER A 26 14.81 -5.99 0.67
N ASP A 27 14.41 -6.37 1.87
CA ASP A 27 13.29 -5.76 2.60
C ASP A 27 13.48 -4.25 2.74
N LYS A 28 14.68 -3.81 3.13
CA LYS A 28 15.04 -2.39 3.21
C LYS A 28 14.76 -1.62 1.91
N LYS A 29 14.97 -2.27 0.76
CA LYS A 29 14.70 -1.66 -0.55
C LYS A 29 13.21 -1.67 -0.88
N ARG A 30 12.49 -2.74 -0.56
CA ARG A 30 11.02 -2.81 -0.68
C ARG A 30 10.37 -1.71 0.16
N GLU A 31 10.68 -1.65 1.45
CA GLU A 31 10.21 -0.64 2.40
C GLU A 31 10.45 0.78 1.91
N LYS A 32 11.65 1.07 1.40
CA LYS A 32 11.99 2.40 0.88
C LYS A 32 11.10 2.76 -0.33
N ILE A 33 10.91 1.84 -1.27
CA ILE A 33 10.07 2.06 -2.45
C ILE A 33 8.62 2.29 -2.04
N ILE A 34 8.06 1.46 -1.15
CA ILE A 34 6.70 1.61 -0.65
C ILE A 34 6.53 2.94 0.10
N LYS A 35 7.45 3.29 0.99
CA LYS A 35 7.40 4.55 1.75
C LYS A 35 7.41 5.78 0.85
N ILE A 36 8.33 5.85 -0.11
CA ILE A 36 8.41 6.99 -1.04
C ILE A 36 7.17 7.06 -1.93
N SER A 37 6.66 5.91 -2.37
CA SER A 37 5.45 5.85 -3.19
C SER A 37 4.23 6.31 -2.40
N THR A 38 4.11 5.89 -1.15
CA THR A 38 3.07 6.32 -0.21
C THR A 38 3.04 7.84 -0.10
N VAL A 39 4.18 8.47 0.19
CA VAL A 39 4.29 9.93 0.31
C VAL A 39 3.88 10.63 -0.99
N GLU A 40 4.39 10.20 -2.14
CA GLU A 40 4.05 10.83 -3.42
C GLU A 40 2.55 10.71 -3.75
N PHE A 41 1.94 9.55 -3.51
CA PHE A 41 0.50 9.35 -3.75
C PHE A 41 -0.36 10.12 -2.76
N ALA A 42 0.04 10.21 -1.48
CA ALA A 42 -0.67 10.99 -0.48
C ALA A 42 -0.64 12.49 -0.81
N GLU A 43 0.51 13.02 -1.21
CA GLU A 43 0.68 14.46 -1.49
C GLU A 43 0.07 14.90 -2.83
N LYS A 44 0.13 14.06 -3.86
CA LYS A 44 -0.24 14.43 -5.24
C LYS A 44 -1.50 13.75 -5.75
N GLY A 45 -2.06 12.83 -4.98
CA GLY A 45 -3.13 11.95 -5.42
C GLY A 45 -2.68 10.98 -6.52
N PHE A 46 -3.57 10.06 -6.89
CA PHE A 46 -3.26 9.08 -7.94
C PHE A 46 -2.90 9.75 -9.26
N ASN A 47 -3.68 10.73 -9.75
CA ASN A 47 -3.41 11.34 -11.05
C ASN A 47 -2.12 12.18 -11.06
N GLY A 48 -1.84 12.93 -9.99
CA GLY A 48 -0.69 13.83 -9.92
C GLY A 48 0.65 13.18 -9.60
N ALA A 49 0.66 12.00 -8.98
CA ALA A 49 1.91 11.31 -8.61
C ALA A 49 2.78 10.95 -9.83
N ASN A 50 4.11 11.04 -9.72
CA ASN A 50 5.02 10.74 -10.83
C ASN A 50 5.95 9.56 -10.52
N VAL A 51 5.82 8.47 -11.31
CA VAL A 51 6.63 7.25 -11.14
C VAL A 51 8.13 7.50 -11.32
N ASN A 52 8.53 8.45 -12.17
CA ASN A 52 9.94 8.84 -12.31
C ASN A 52 10.47 9.51 -11.03
N VAL A 53 9.66 10.35 -10.40
CA VAL A 53 10.02 11.01 -9.13
C VAL A 53 10.16 9.97 -8.03
N ILE A 54 9.24 9.01 -7.96
CA ILE A 54 9.30 7.90 -7.00
C ILE A 54 10.57 7.07 -7.22
N ALA A 55 10.88 6.68 -8.46
CA ALA A 55 12.08 5.90 -8.77
C ALA A 55 13.36 6.63 -8.33
N ASN A 56 13.48 7.90 -8.69
CA ASN A 56 14.62 8.75 -8.34
C ASN A 56 14.77 8.89 -6.82
N LYS A 57 13.70 9.24 -6.09
CA LYS A 57 13.71 9.36 -4.62
C LYS A 57 13.98 8.02 -3.92
N SER A 58 13.56 6.91 -4.53
CA SER A 58 13.85 5.56 -4.04
C SER A 58 15.30 5.15 -4.28
N GLY A 59 16.02 5.82 -5.18
CA GLY A 59 17.40 5.49 -5.56
C GLY A 59 17.47 4.30 -6.51
N ILE A 60 16.46 4.15 -7.39
CA ILE A 60 16.43 3.11 -8.43
C ILE A 60 16.18 3.74 -9.79
N SER A 61 16.53 3.03 -10.86
CA SER A 61 16.17 3.48 -12.22
C SER A 61 14.68 3.31 -12.48
N ILE A 62 14.14 4.11 -13.40
CA ILE A 62 12.77 3.92 -13.89
C ILE A 62 12.57 2.53 -14.51
N GLY A 63 13.59 1.99 -15.17
CA GLY A 63 13.57 0.62 -15.71
C GLY A 63 13.40 -0.42 -14.60
N SER A 64 14.08 -0.26 -13.46
CA SER A 64 13.86 -1.12 -12.29
C SER A 64 12.44 -1.00 -11.75
N MET A 65 11.86 0.20 -11.72
CA MET A 65 10.47 0.39 -11.29
C MET A 65 9.49 -0.38 -12.17
N TYR A 66 9.64 -0.31 -13.50
CA TYR A 66 8.79 -1.09 -14.42
C TYR A 66 9.14 -2.59 -14.45
N ASN A 67 10.34 -2.98 -14.01
CA ASN A 67 10.66 -4.37 -13.74
C ASN A 67 9.96 -4.90 -12.49
N TYR A 68 9.58 -4.05 -11.54
CA TYR A 68 8.84 -4.42 -10.32
C TYR A 68 7.33 -4.31 -10.48
N PHE A 69 6.85 -3.28 -11.18
CA PHE A 69 5.43 -2.97 -11.31
C PHE A 69 5.04 -2.83 -12.78
N SER A 70 3.92 -3.44 -13.18
CA SER A 70 3.46 -3.38 -14.58
C SER A 70 2.93 -2.01 -14.98
N SER A 71 2.51 -1.20 -14.01
CA SER A 71 1.95 0.13 -14.22
C SER A 71 2.01 0.98 -12.95
N LYS A 72 1.69 2.27 -13.08
CA LYS A 72 1.46 3.17 -11.94
C LYS A 72 0.30 2.71 -11.05
N GLU A 73 -0.73 2.12 -11.65
CA GLU A 73 -1.87 1.54 -10.94
C GLU A 73 -1.44 0.34 -10.10
N HIS A 74 -0.60 -0.53 -10.63
CA HIS A 74 -0.02 -1.67 -9.89
C HIS A 74 0.83 -1.21 -8.70
N LEU A 75 1.67 -0.20 -8.89
CA LEU A 75 2.41 0.42 -7.81
C LEU A 75 1.48 1.01 -6.74
N PHE A 76 0.44 1.73 -7.15
CA PHE A 76 -0.55 2.32 -6.24
C PHE A 76 -1.29 1.24 -5.44
N LEU A 77 -1.80 0.20 -6.11
CA LEU A 77 -2.51 -0.89 -5.46
C LEU A 77 -1.60 -1.68 -4.51
N THR A 78 -0.32 -1.83 -4.83
CA THR A 78 0.66 -2.42 -3.89
C THR A 78 0.81 -1.56 -2.64
N VAL A 79 0.89 -0.23 -2.78
CA VAL A 79 0.94 0.69 -1.63
C VAL A 79 -0.33 0.62 -0.77
N VAL A 80 -1.49 0.54 -1.42
CA VAL A 80 -2.78 0.39 -0.72
C VAL A 80 -2.86 -0.93 0.03
N ASP A 81 -2.42 -2.03 -0.59
CA ASP A 81 -2.37 -3.35 0.03
C ASP A 81 -1.45 -3.40 1.25
N GLU A 82 -0.27 -2.77 1.18
CA GLU A 82 0.62 -2.63 2.35
C GLU A 82 -0.02 -1.79 3.47
N GLY A 83 -0.74 -0.71 3.13
CA GLY A 83 -1.51 0.07 4.11
C GLY A 83 -2.62 -0.77 4.77
N TYR A 84 -3.30 -1.61 3.99
CA TYR A 84 -4.35 -2.49 4.47
C TYR A 84 -3.82 -3.57 5.41
N LYS A 85 -2.67 -4.18 5.10
CA LYS A 85 -1.99 -5.14 5.99
C LYS A 85 -1.62 -4.52 7.34
N LEU A 86 -1.08 -3.29 7.33
CA LEU A 86 -0.77 -2.58 8.57
C LEU A 86 -2.04 -2.31 9.41
N LEU A 87 -3.18 -2.08 8.75
CA LEU A 87 -4.47 -1.94 9.43
C LEU A 87 -4.91 -3.27 10.04
N GLU A 88 -4.87 -4.37 9.27
CA GLU A 88 -5.19 -5.71 9.75
C GLU A 88 -4.32 -6.11 10.96
N GLU A 89 -3.00 -5.88 10.89
CA GLU A 89 -2.08 -6.11 12.01
C GLU A 89 -2.43 -5.29 13.25
N ALA A 90 -2.83 -4.03 13.07
CA ALA A 90 -3.24 -3.18 14.19
C ALA A 90 -4.52 -3.70 14.87
N PHE A 91 -5.41 -4.34 14.12
CA PHE A 91 -6.64 -4.95 14.63
C PHE A 91 -6.49 -6.43 15.03
N ALA A 92 -5.43 -7.13 14.64
CA ALA A 92 -5.25 -8.56 14.90
C ALA A 92 -5.22 -8.93 16.41
N GLY A 93 -4.93 -7.96 17.29
CA GLY A 93 -4.99 -8.11 18.74
C GLY A 93 -6.21 -7.45 19.42
N ALA A 94 -7.14 -6.89 18.64
CA ALA A 94 -8.34 -6.26 19.18
C ALA A 94 -9.40 -7.34 19.46
N ASP A 95 -9.74 -7.53 20.74
CA ASP A 95 -10.89 -8.38 21.10
C ASP A 95 -12.20 -7.63 20.81
N LEU A 96 -12.65 -7.73 19.56
CA LEU A 96 -13.94 -7.21 19.12
C LEU A 96 -15.06 -8.26 19.24
N ALA A 97 -14.71 -9.50 19.58
CA ALA A 97 -15.67 -10.58 19.75
C ALA A 97 -16.40 -10.44 21.09
N ASN A 98 -15.65 -10.14 22.16
CA ASN A 98 -16.18 -10.00 23.52
C ASN A 98 -16.42 -8.53 23.91
N GLY A 99 -17.13 -8.32 25.01
CA GLY A 99 -17.44 -6.99 25.56
C GLY A 99 -18.70 -6.34 25.01
N ASP A 100 -19.15 -5.28 25.69
CA ASP A 100 -20.27 -4.47 25.25
C ASP A 100 -19.89 -3.51 24.11
N ILE A 101 -20.89 -2.82 23.55
CA ILE A 101 -20.69 -1.89 22.43
C ILE A 101 -19.71 -0.76 22.76
N PHE A 102 -19.66 -0.29 24.01
CA PHE A 102 -18.77 0.79 24.42
C PHE A 102 -17.33 0.31 24.51
N GLN A 103 -17.10 -0.90 25.02
CA GLN A 103 -15.77 -1.53 25.07
C GLN A 103 -15.21 -1.80 23.66
N LYS A 104 -16.07 -2.19 22.72
CA LYS A 104 -15.71 -2.37 21.31
C LYS A 104 -15.35 -1.05 20.65
N LEU A 105 -16.16 -0.01 20.86
CA LEU A 105 -15.87 1.34 20.37
C LEU A 105 -14.56 1.89 20.95
N GLU A 106 -14.30 1.71 22.25
CA GLU A 106 -13.05 2.12 22.88
C GLU A 106 -11.86 1.42 22.22
N THR A 107 -11.96 0.11 21.98
CA THR A 107 -10.91 -0.68 21.34
C THR A 107 -10.62 -0.17 19.93
N ILE A 108 -11.65 0.08 19.12
CA ILE A 108 -11.51 0.61 17.76
C ILE A 108 -10.84 2.00 17.78
N ILE A 109 -11.32 2.92 18.63
CA ILE A 109 -10.77 4.27 18.73
C ILE A 109 -9.31 4.22 19.18
N ARG A 110 -8.97 3.36 20.14
CA ARG A 110 -7.60 3.21 20.66
C ARG A 110 -6.65 2.65 19.60
N VAL A 111 -7.08 1.63 18.85
CA VAL A 111 -6.30 1.06 17.73
C VAL A 111 -6.09 2.12 16.65
N ALA A 112 -7.15 2.81 16.23
CA ALA A 112 -7.07 3.86 15.21
C ALA A 112 -6.14 5.01 15.64
N GLN A 113 -6.24 5.49 16.88
CA GLN A 113 -5.36 6.54 17.41
C GLN A 113 -3.89 6.12 17.47
N LYS A 114 -3.62 4.88 17.92
CA LYS A 114 -2.26 4.34 17.99
C LYS A 114 -1.66 4.19 16.59
N HIS A 115 -2.44 3.69 15.64
CA HIS A 115 -2.02 3.48 14.26
C HIS A 115 -1.75 4.80 13.51
N SER A 116 -2.64 5.79 13.67
CA SER A 116 -2.48 7.13 13.08
C SER A 116 -1.18 7.81 13.54
N ARG A 117 -0.83 7.68 14.83
CA ARG A 117 0.39 8.30 15.37
C ARG A 117 1.70 7.64 14.89
N SER A 118 1.68 6.34 14.61
CA SER A 118 2.86 5.61 14.15
C SER A 118 3.07 5.67 12.63
N HIS A 119 2.03 6.01 11.86
CA HIS A 119 2.10 6.08 10.40
C HIS A 119 1.46 7.37 9.84
N PRO A 120 2.03 8.56 10.13
CA PRO A 120 1.48 9.84 9.70
C PRO A 120 1.38 10.00 8.18
N GLN A 121 2.10 9.19 7.40
CA GLN A 121 2.05 9.21 5.94
C GLN A 121 0.74 8.64 5.34
N PHE A 122 -0.12 8.00 6.14
CA PHE A 122 -1.41 7.45 5.69
C PHE A 122 -2.63 8.23 6.19
N VAL A 123 -2.44 9.36 6.89
CA VAL A 123 -3.49 10.17 7.54
C VAL A 123 -3.60 11.53 6.88
#